data_AF-A0A396NNQ1-F1
#
_entry.id   AF-A0A396NNQ1-F1
#
_cell.length_a   1.000
_cell.length_b   1.000
_cell.length_c   1.000
_cell.angle_alpha   90.00
_cell.angle_beta   90.00
_cell.angle_gamma   90.00
#
_symmetry.space_group_name_H-M   'P 1'
#
loop_
_entity.id
_entity.type
_entity.pdbx_description
1 polymer ?
#
loop_
_entity_poly.entity_id
_entity_poly.type
_entity_poly.pdbx_seq_one_letter_code
_entity_poly.pdbx_strand_id
1 'polypeptide(L)'
;MELKTRDKIIVIVLVIVALAVFFGGRYRDNHTHFTTEKWVSAVGNDRQKIVQNLLDRTVFPGMTEAEVKELLGEPEEEADTFLTYYLGIPQGIFGTSVDGEKEYLLISLDEDGKATAAEVMTGKILPKESKFRIIGENTDDAVVHPAEQ
;
A
#
# COMPACT_ATOMS: atom_id res chain seq x y z
N MET A 1 -14.64 -46.02 -23.28
CA MET A 1 -15.59 -45.94 -22.15
C MET A 1 -16.40 -44.67 -22.34
N GLU A 2 -17.71 -44.79 -22.60
CA GLU A 2 -18.59 -43.61 -22.60
C GLU A 2 -18.91 -43.20 -21.17
N LEU A 3 -18.55 -41.97 -20.82
CA LEU A 3 -18.95 -41.35 -19.56
C LEU A 3 -20.45 -41.12 -19.56
N LYS A 4 -21.12 -41.54 -18.48
CA LYS A 4 -22.55 -41.32 -18.26
C LYS A 4 -22.81 -39.81 -18.19
N THR A 5 -23.98 -39.34 -18.60
CA THR A 5 -24.30 -37.89 -18.71
C THR A 5 -23.98 -37.10 -17.43
N ARG A 6 -24.19 -37.70 -16.25
CA ARG A 6 -23.83 -37.12 -14.95
C ARG A 6 -22.32 -36.94 -14.77
N ASP A 7 -21.53 -37.92 -15.20
CA ASP A 7 -20.07 -37.90 -15.08
C ASP A 7 -19.46 -36.90 -16.07
N LYS A 8 -20.06 -36.73 -17.25
CA LYS A 8 -19.72 -35.63 -18.18
C LYS A 8 -19.95 -34.26 -17.55
N ILE A 9 -21.08 -34.06 -16.85
CA ILE A 9 -21.37 -32.78 -16.16
C ILE A 9 -20.33 -32.51 -15.05
N ILE A 10 -20.00 -33.52 -14.23
CA ILE A 10 -19.01 -33.38 -13.17
C ILE A 10 -17.63 -32.99 -13.75
N VAL A 11 -17.21 -33.64 -14.83
CA VAL A 11 -15.95 -33.32 -15.50
C VAL A 11 -15.95 -31.90 -16.06
N ILE A 12 -17.05 -31.46 -16.69
CA ILE A 12 -17.17 -30.08 -17.21
C ILE A 12 -17.06 -29.05 -16.09
N VAL A 13 -17.74 -29.27 -14.95
CA VAL A 13 -17.66 -28.37 -13.79
C VAL A 13 -16.24 -28.31 -13.23
N LEU A 14 -15.56 -29.45 -13.09
CA LEU A 14 -14.18 -29.50 -12.62
C LEU A 14 -13.22 -28.76 -13.56
N VAL A 15 -13.42 -28.85 -14.88
CA VAL A 15 -12.65 -28.09 -15.86
C VAL A 15 -12.89 -26.59 -15.71
N ILE A 16 -14.14 -26.15 -15.55
CA ILE A 16 -14.46 -24.72 -15.34
C ILE A 16 -13.82 -24.20 -14.06
N VAL A 17 -13.89 -24.94 -12.95
CA VAL A 17 -13.25 -24.57 -11.67
C VAL A 17 -11.72 -24.52 -11.83
N ALA A 18 -11.11 -25.50 -12.49
CA ALA A 18 -9.67 -25.50 -12.75
C ALA A 18 -9.25 -24.30 -13.61
N LEU A 19 -10.02 -23.96 -14.65
CA LEU A 19 -9.79 -22.77 -15.47
C LEU A 19 -9.96 -21.48 -14.66
N ALA A 20 -10.98 -21.39 -13.80
CA ALA A 20 -11.19 -20.23 -12.93
C ALA A 20 -10.03 -20.03 -11.94
N VAL A 21 -9.48 -21.10 -11.37
CA VAL A 21 -8.30 -21.05 -10.50
C VAL A 21 -7.04 -20.66 -11.30
N PHE A 22 -6.84 -21.26 -12.47
CA PHE A 22 -5.65 -21.02 -13.30
C PHE A 22 -5.61 -19.61 -13.90
N PHE A 23 -6.74 -19.12 -14.43
CA PHE A 23 -6.85 -17.76 -14.95
C PHE A 23 -7.00 -16.71 -13.85
N GLY A 24 -7.69 -17.04 -12.74
CA GLY A 24 -7.82 -16.16 -11.58
C GLY A 24 -6.47 -15.85 -10.92
N GLY A 25 -5.55 -16.83 -10.87
CA GLY A 25 -4.17 -16.63 -10.43
C GLY A 25 -3.42 -15.64 -11.32
N ARG A 26 -3.43 -15.85 -12.64
CA ARG A 26 -2.76 -14.95 -13.61
C ARG A 26 -3.36 -13.55 -13.67
N TYR A 27 -4.66 -13.39 -13.45
CA TYR A 27 -5.30 -12.06 -13.47
C TYR A 27 -4.89 -11.20 -12.26
N ARG A 28 -4.67 -11.82 -11.09
CA ARG A 28 -4.08 -11.16 -9.91
C ARG A 28 -2.65 -10.71 -10.17
N ASP A 29 -1.82 -11.57 -10.76
CA ASP A 29 -0.39 -11.31 -10.93
C ASP A 29 -0.11 -10.03 -11.75
N ASN A 30 -0.88 -9.74 -12.80
CA ASN A 30 -0.62 -8.52 -13.58
C ASN A 30 -0.98 -7.22 -12.84
N HIS A 31 -1.97 -7.24 -11.94
CA HIS A 31 -2.44 -6.02 -11.26
C HIS A 31 -1.68 -5.73 -9.96
N THR A 32 -0.97 -6.71 -9.41
CA THR A 32 -0.20 -6.56 -8.17
C THR A 32 1.31 -6.53 -8.40
N HIS A 33 1.79 -6.83 -9.61
CA HIS A 33 3.23 -6.81 -9.90
C HIS A 33 3.76 -5.38 -9.97
N PHE A 34 4.77 -5.09 -9.15
CA PHE A 34 5.46 -3.82 -9.16
C PHE A 34 6.30 -3.65 -10.43
N THR A 35 6.15 -2.50 -11.08
CA THR A 35 7.12 -1.95 -12.05
C THR A 35 7.16 -0.44 -11.85
N THR A 36 8.30 0.20 -12.08
CA THR A 36 8.45 1.66 -12.00
C THR A 36 7.42 2.38 -12.86
N GLU A 37 7.20 1.92 -14.09
CA GLU A 37 6.19 2.49 -14.98
C GLU A 37 4.77 2.45 -14.38
N LYS A 38 4.36 1.30 -13.81
CA LYS A 38 3.03 1.17 -13.17
C LYS A 38 2.92 2.04 -11.93
N TRP A 39 4.00 2.17 -11.17
CA TRP A 39 4.02 3.00 -9.98
C TRP A 39 3.90 4.49 -10.29
N VAL A 40 4.65 4.97 -11.28
CA VAL A 40 4.66 6.38 -11.70
C VAL A 40 3.36 6.76 -12.42
N SER A 41 2.80 5.84 -13.22
CA SER A 41 1.52 6.07 -13.91
C SER A 41 0.28 5.74 -13.07
N ALA A 42 0.45 5.27 -11.83
CA ALA A 42 -0.66 4.91 -10.96
C ALA A 42 -1.54 6.12 -10.64
N VAL A 43 -2.86 5.94 -10.72
CA VAL A 43 -3.84 6.98 -10.40
C VAL A 43 -4.74 6.49 -9.25
N GLY A 44 -5.04 7.38 -8.32
CA GLY A 44 -5.89 7.06 -7.17
C GLY A 44 -5.23 6.03 -6.24
N ASN A 45 -5.86 4.87 -6.08
CA ASN A 45 -5.46 3.83 -5.13
C ASN A 45 -4.64 2.69 -5.76
N ASP A 46 -4.19 2.84 -7.01
CA ASP A 46 -3.49 1.75 -7.69
C ASP A 46 -2.13 1.40 -7.04
N ARG A 47 -1.47 2.37 -6.40
CA ARG A 47 -0.23 2.13 -5.63
C ARG A 47 -0.46 1.19 -4.44
N GLN A 48 -1.62 1.22 -3.78
CA GLN A 48 -1.95 0.26 -2.70
C GLN A 48 -1.94 -1.20 -3.17
N LYS A 49 -2.24 -1.47 -4.44
CA LYS A 49 -2.28 -2.84 -4.98
C LYS A 49 -0.89 -3.41 -5.25
N ILE A 50 0.10 -2.54 -5.47
CA ILE A 50 1.46 -2.91 -5.87
C ILE A 50 2.51 -2.68 -4.78
N VAL A 51 2.23 -1.84 -3.77
CA VAL A 51 3.18 -1.50 -2.69
C VAL A 51 3.63 -2.73 -1.91
N GLN A 52 2.76 -3.72 -1.69
CA GLN A 52 3.17 -4.96 -1.02
C GLN A 52 4.19 -5.72 -1.86
N ASN A 53 3.98 -5.81 -3.18
CA ASN A 53 4.92 -6.50 -4.06
C ASN A 53 6.27 -5.76 -4.17
N LEU A 54 6.24 -4.43 -4.08
CA LEU A 54 7.44 -3.60 -3.98
C LEU A 54 8.23 -3.94 -2.71
N LEU A 55 7.58 -3.91 -1.54
CA LEU A 55 8.23 -4.20 -0.25
C LEU A 55 8.73 -5.65 -0.14
N ASP A 56 8.03 -6.60 -0.76
CA ASP A 56 8.43 -8.02 -0.74
C ASP A 56 9.66 -8.30 -1.62
N ARG A 57 9.92 -7.48 -2.65
CA ARG A 57 10.95 -7.74 -3.67
C ARG A 57 12.13 -6.79 -3.63
N THR A 58 11.94 -5.60 -3.09
CA THR A 58 12.96 -4.56 -3.07
C THR A 58 13.53 -4.40 -1.67
N VAL A 59 14.85 -4.43 -1.58
CA VAL A 59 15.59 -4.13 -0.34
C VAL A 59 15.93 -2.66 -0.36
N PHE A 60 15.15 -1.85 0.37
CA PHE A 60 15.40 -0.42 0.51
C PHE A 60 16.64 -0.06 1.36
N PRO A 61 16.95 -0.78 2.47
CA PRO A 61 18.10 -0.42 3.29
C PRO A 61 19.41 -0.31 2.49
N GLY A 62 20.06 0.85 2.57
CA GLY A 62 21.30 1.20 1.89
C GLY A 62 21.13 1.90 0.53
N MET A 63 19.92 1.97 -0.03
CA MET A 63 19.67 2.72 -1.27
C MET A 63 19.81 4.22 -1.05
N THR A 64 20.49 4.92 -1.94
CA THR A 64 20.54 6.38 -1.95
C THR A 64 19.19 6.97 -2.34
N GLU A 65 18.93 8.21 -1.92
CA GLU A 65 17.75 8.97 -2.33
C GLU A 65 17.54 8.98 -3.86
N ALA A 66 18.64 9.12 -4.63
CA ALA A 66 18.59 9.10 -6.09
C ALA A 66 18.15 7.73 -6.64
N GLU A 67 18.61 6.62 -6.07
CA GLU A 67 18.18 5.27 -6.46
C GLU A 67 16.69 5.04 -6.11
N VAL A 68 16.24 5.55 -4.97
CA VAL A 68 14.81 5.49 -4.59
C VAL A 68 13.96 6.29 -5.59
N LYS A 69 14.40 7.49 -5.98
CA LYS A 69 13.73 8.33 -6.98
C LYS A 69 13.78 7.73 -8.38
N GLU A 70 14.85 7.05 -8.76
CA GLU A 70 14.90 6.31 -10.02
C GLU A 70 13.89 5.16 -10.03
N LEU A 71 13.71 4.49 -8.89
CA LEU A 71 12.80 3.35 -8.75
C LEU A 71 11.31 3.78 -8.68
N LEU A 72 11.01 4.83 -7.92
CA LEU A 72 9.65 5.22 -7.53
C LEU A 72 9.20 6.56 -8.13
N GLY A 73 10.09 7.27 -8.82
CA GLY A 73 9.85 8.64 -9.27
C GLY A 73 9.89 9.65 -8.13
N GLU A 74 9.39 10.86 -8.44
CA GLU A 74 9.35 11.98 -7.50
C GLU A 74 8.39 11.71 -6.33
N PRO A 75 8.82 11.93 -5.08
CA PRO A 75 7.96 11.79 -3.91
C PRO A 75 6.99 12.96 -3.78
N GLU A 76 5.86 12.74 -3.10
CA GLU A 76 4.93 13.82 -2.77
C GLU A 76 5.45 14.71 -1.62
N GLU A 77 6.36 14.19 -0.80
CA GLU A 77 7.13 14.94 0.18
C GLU A 77 8.54 14.39 0.31
N GLU A 78 9.48 15.31 0.36
CA GLU A 78 10.90 15.07 0.52
C GLU A 78 11.38 15.90 1.69
N ALA A 79 12.02 15.22 2.65
CA ALA A 79 12.64 15.81 3.82
C ALA A 79 13.98 15.13 4.04
N ASP A 80 14.88 15.78 4.78
CA ASP A 80 16.25 15.29 5.03
C ASP A 80 16.28 13.88 5.66
N THR A 81 15.22 13.51 6.38
CA THR A 81 15.13 12.25 7.13
C THR A 81 14.14 11.25 6.55
N PHE A 82 13.33 11.63 5.55
CA PHE A 82 12.36 10.72 4.94
C PHE A 82 11.83 11.21 3.58
N LEU A 83 11.38 10.25 2.78
CA LEU A 83 10.57 10.46 1.59
C LEU A 83 9.17 9.88 1.82
N THR A 84 8.15 10.57 1.34
CA THR A 84 6.76 10.12 1.47
C THR A 84 6.12 9.97 0.10
N TYR A 85 5.59 8.77 -0.16
CA TYR A 85 4.83 8.47 -1.38
C TYR A 85 3.35 8.22 -1.07
N TYR A 86 2.43 8.94 -1.70
CA TYR A 86 0.99 8.73 -1.52
C TYR A 86 0.54 7.41 -2.14
N LEU A 87 -0.19 6.60 -1.37
CA LEU A 87 -0.68 5.29 -1.81
C LEU A 87 -2.16 5.31 -2.18
N GLY A 88 -2.98 6.07 -1.45
CA GLY A 88 -4.42 6.07 -1.63
C GLY A 88 -5.21 6.17 -0.32
N ILE A 89 -6.52 6.01 -0.43
CA ILE A 89 -7.44 5.87 0.70
C ILE A 89 -7.84 4.40 0.84
N PRO A 90 -7.56 3.72 1.97
CA PRO A 90 -7.88 2.31 2.15
C PRO A 90 -9.36 2.04 1.86
N GLN A 91 -9.58 1.04 1.01
CA GLN A 91 -10.90 0.63 0.57
C GLN A 91 -11.38 -0.53 1.43
N GLY A 92 -12.64 -0.48 1.88
CA GLY A 92 -13.27 -1.61 2.55
C GLY A 92 -13.48 -2.79 1.59
N ILE A 93 -13.87 -3.93 2.15
CA ILE A 93 -14.19 -5.18 1.43
C ILE A 93 -15.26 -5.06 0.32
N PHE A 94 -15.98 -3.93 0.24
CA PHE A 94 -16.99 -3.65 -0.79
C PHE A 94 -16.59 -2.51 -1.75
N GLY A 95 -15.34 -2.05 -1.72
CA GLY A 95 -14.90 -0.91 -2.56
C GLY A 95 -15.54 0.41 -2.15
N THR A 96 -16.16 0.48 -0.97
CA THR A 96 -16.50 1.75 -0.34
C THR A 96 -15.25 2.27 0.34
N SER A 97 -14.88 3.52 0.03
CA SER A 97 -13.93 4.25 0.86
C SER A 97 -14.41 4.14 2.30
N VAL A 98 -13.60 3.49 3.14
CA VAL A 98 -13.76 3.70 4.58
C VAL A 98 -13.52 5.20 4.78
N ASP A 99 -14.16 5.81 5.78
CA ASP A 99 -13.91 7.20 6.17
C ASP A 99 -12.47 7.28 6.71
N GLY A 100 -11.55 7.21 5.77
CA GLY A 100 -10.35 6.42 5.88
C GLY A 100 -9.17 7.32 5.72
N GLU A 101 -8.30 7.27 6.71
CA GLU A 101 -7.08 8.04 6.68
C GLU A 101 -6.22 7.64 5.48
N LYS A 102 -5.68 8.64 4.80
CA LYS A 102 -4.77 8.45 3.67
C LYS A 102 -3.58 7.61 4.09
N GLU A 103 -3.19 6.68 3.21
CA GLU A 103 -2.00 5.86 3.37
C GLU A 103 -0.86 6.37 2.51
N TYR A 104 0.35 6.18 3.03
CA TYR A 104 1.58 6.63 2.46
C TYR A 104 2.66 5.55 2.62
N LEU A 105 3.56 5.42 1.66
CA LEU A 105 4.81 4.70 1.82
C LEU A 105 5.84 5.69 2.31
N LEU A 106 6.35 5.46 3.52
CA LEU A 106 7.42 6.24 4.12
C LEU A 106 8.74 5.51 3.90
N ILE A 107 9.70 6.18 3.27
CA ILE A 107 11.10 5.73 3.19
C ILE A 107 11.90 6.55 4.19
N SER A 108 12.41 5.93 5.24
CA SER A 108 13.27 6.61 6.23
C SER A 108 14.69 6.71 5.72
N LEU A 109 15.34 7.86 5.88
CA LEU A 109 16.72 8.12 5.48
C LEU A 109 17.62 8.25 6.71
N ASP A 110 18.88 7.88 6.58
CA ASP A 110 19.95 8.19 7.55
C ASP A 110 20.59 9.56 7.26
N GLU A 111 21.56 9.95 8.11
CA GLU A 111 22.30 11.22 7.97
C GLU A 111 23.09 11.33 6.65
N ASP A 112 23.38 10.20 6.00
CA ASP A 112 24.07 10.12 4.71
C ASP A 112 23.09 10.14 3.51
N GLY A 113 21.77 10.29 3.76
CA GLY A 113 20.74 10.28 2.72
C GLY A 113 20.44 8.90 2.14
N LYS A 114 20.76 7.82 2.88
CA LYS A 114 20.46 6.44 2.48
C LYS A 114 19.23 5.93 3.20
N ALA A 115 18.41 5.20 2.47
CA ALA A 115 17.25 4.53 3.00
C ALA A 115 17.64 3.53 4.09
N THR A 116 16.94 3.56 5.21
CA THR A 116 17.11 2.65 6.35
C THR A 116 15.92 1.71 6.50
N ALA A 117 14.73 2.17 6.13
CA ALA A 117 13.49 1.42 6.19
C ALA A 117 12.48 1.94 5.15
N ALA A 118 11.51 1.08 4.83
CA ALA A 118 10.39 1.40 3.96
C ALA A 118 9.12 0.79 4.55
N GLU A 119 8.15 1.62 4.94
CA GLU A 119 6.96 1.19 5.68
C GLU A 119 5.70 1.86 5.16
N VAL A 120 4.58 1.11 5.14
CA VAL A 120 3.26 1.69 4.87
C VAL A 120 2.73 2.30 6.16
N MET A 121 2.48 3.60 6.12
CA MET A 121 2.00 4.38 7.25
C MET A 121 0.73 5.13 6.90
N THR A 122 -0.14 5.24 7.90
CA THR A 122 -1.33 6.07 7.83
C THR A 122 -0.98 7.52 8.20
N GLY A 123 -1.69 8.50 7.62
CA GLY A 123 -1.43 9.92 7.85
C GLY A 123 -1.29 10.35 9.31
N LYS A 124 -1.98 9.71 10.27
CA LYS A 124 -1.84 10.05 11.71
C LYS A 124 -0.51 9.64 12.34
N ILE A 125 0.10 8.56 11.83
CA ILE A 125 1.34 7.98 12.40
C ILE A 125 2.61 8.43 11.66
N LEU A 126 2.48 9.31 10.66
CA LEU A 126 3.62 9.92 9.98
C LEU A 126 4.50 10.74 10.95
N PRO A 127 5.80 10.93 10.62
CA PRO A 127 6.70 11.80 11.36
C PRO A 127 6.08 13.17 11.65
N LYS A 128 6.38 13.77 12.82
CA LYS A 128 5.82 15.08 13.20
C LYS A 128 6.13 16.19 12.18
N GLU A 129 7.24 16.03 11.48
CA GLU A 129 7.70 16.99 10.48
C GLU A 129 7.01 16.80 9.11
N SER A 130 6.28 15.70 8.90
CA SER A 130 5.54 15.49 7.66
C SER A 130 4.35 16.44 7.58
N LYS A 131 4.24 17.17 6.47
CA LYS A 131 3.09 18.02 6.13
C LYS A 131 1.80 17.23 5.92
N PHE A 132 1.91 15.92 5.68
CA PHE A 132 0.78 15.02 5.53
C PHE A 132 0.30 14.44 6.86
N ARG A 133 1.01 14.72 7.96
CA ARG A 133 0.58 14.26 9.27
C ARG A 133 -0.77 14.87 9.64
N ILE A 134 -1.76 14.01 9.83
CA ILE A 134 -3.08 14.45 10.31
C ILE A 134 -3.01 14.49 11.83
N ILE A 135 -2.93 15.69 12.40
CA ILE A 135 -3.06 15.88 13.84
C ILE A 135 -4.54 15.73 14.17
N GLY A 136 -4.92 14.62 14.79
CA GLY A 136 -6.21 14.51 15.44
C GLY A 136 -6.30 15.60 16.51
N GLU A 137 -7.36 16.39 16.48
CA GLU A 137 -7.66 17.40 17.48
C GLU A 137 -7.44 16.81 18.89
N ASN A 138 -6.39 17.30 19.55
CA ASN A 138 -6.04 16.89 20.89
C ASN A 138 -7.11 17.43 21.83
N THR A 139 -8.10 16.60 22.18
CA THR A 139 -9.04 16.88 23.28
C THR A 139 -8.50 16.39 24.62
N ASP A 140 -7.17 16.34 24.78
CA ASP A 140 -6.51 16.26 26.09
C ASP A 140 -6.45 17.62 26.81
N ASP A 141 -7.41 18.51 26.57
CA ASP A 141 -7.80 19.52 27.56
C ASP A 141 -8.60 18.83 28.67
N ALA A 142 -7.91 17.91 29.36
CA ALA A 142 -8.18 17.54 30.73
C ALA A 142 -7.92 18.78 31.61
N VAL A 143 -8.79 19.77 31.53
CA VAL A 143 -8.88 20.82 32.54
C VAL A 143 -9.61 20.22 33.73
N VAL A 144 -8.79 19.58 34.58
CA VAL A 144 -8.84 19.59 36.03
C VAL A 144 -10.17 20.09 36.61
N HIS A 145 -10.93 19.14 37.17
CA HIS A 145 -11.98 19.44 38.13
C HIS A 145 -11.44 20.40 39.21
N PRO A 146 -12.06 21.56 39.47
CA PRO A 146 -11.90 22.17 40.77
C PRO A 146 -12.66 21.32 41.79
N ALA A 147 -11.90 20.76 42.73
CA ALA A 147 -12.41 20.21 43.96
C ALA A 147 -12.95 21.35 44.86
N GLU A 148 -14.12 21.10 45.45
CA GLU A 148 -14.71 21.79 46.62
C GLU A 148 -15.10 23.28 46.41
N GLN A 149 -16.24 23.77 46.90
CA GLN A 149 -16.92 23.55 48.19
C GLN A 149 -18.45 23.50 48.07
#